data_AF-A0AAV7JS12-F1
#
_entry.id   AF-A0AAV7JS12-F1
#
_cell.length_a   1.000
_cell.length_b   1.000
_cell.length_c   1.000
_cell.angle_alpha   90.00
_cell.angle_beta   90.00
_cell.angle_gamma   90.00
#
_symmetry.space_group_name_H-M   'P 1'
#
loop_
_entity.id
_entity.type
_entity.pdbx_description
1 polymer ?
#
loop_
_entity_poly.entity_id
_entity_poly.type
_entity_poly.pdbx_seq_one_letter_code
_entity_poly.pdbx_strand_id
1 'polypeptide(L)'
;MQKWSTVVRLLPCAKSSVAQILPVFPEVIKDIESYNLQIQVICIDNYPLNVNLSQLLSPTSNLETCVPHPLDTCRPLYLIFDFVHIIKTVRNNWINQIDSNHTFNCPSFVSCEYTLKPEIQNVNLALRTFDDSTSTALTVHASKYGQVSETAQFTSLICKVWKIFNINRPNKDIRLNDELSMPLQSNDIRFEFLSDVVKLLDEWKTLSQKH
;
A
#
# COMPACT_ATOMS: atom_id res chain seq x y z
N MET A 1 6.24 -5.49 23.87
CA MET A 1 6.45 -4.03 23.69
C MET A 1 5.09 -3.35 23.72
N GLN A 2 4.90 -2.34 24.56
CA GLN A 2 3.62 -1.64 24.69
C GLN A 2 3.48 -0.62 23.55
N LYS A 3 2.36 -0.67 22.82
CA LYS A 3 2.05 0.28 21.74
C LYS A 3 1.33 1.49 22.34
N TRP A 4 1.82 2.68 22.06
CA TRP A 4 1.22 3.95 22.46
C TRP A 4 0.76 4.71 21.21
N SER A 5 -0.40 5.36 21.29
CA SER A 5 -0.83 6.31 20.26
C SER A 5 -1.43 7.54 20.92
N THR A 6 -1.08 8.71 20.42
CA THR A 6 -1.65 9.98 20.88
C THR A 6 -1.82 10.93 19.69
N VAL A 7 -2.73 11.89 19.83
CA VAL A 7 -2.90 12.97 18.86
C VAL A 7 -1.97 14.10 19.25
N VAL A 8 -1.07 14.49 18.35
CA VAL A 8 -0.09 15.56 18.61
C VAL A 8 -0.60 16.93 18.13
N ARG A 9 -1.32 16.98 17.01
CA ARG A 9 -1.86 18.23 16.47
C ARG A 9 -3.20 18.01 15.78
N LEU A 10 -4.09 18.97 15.96
CA LEU A 10 -5.37 19.08 15.24
C LEU A 10 -5.37 20.39 14.47
N LEU A 11 -5.61 20.31 13.16
CA LEU A 11 -5.71 21.48 12.30
C LEU A 11 -7.16 21.61 11.85
N PRO A 12 -7.89 22.65 12.30
CA PRO A 12 -9.23 22.90 11.80
C PRO A 12 -9.12 23.32 10.33
N CYS A 13 -9.74 22.54 9.45
CA CYS A 13 -9.66 22.80 8.02
C CYS A 13 -11.00 22.52 7.35
N ALA A 14 -11.60 23.54 6.71
CA ALA A 14 -12.82 23.38 5.94
C ALA A 14 -12.58 22.64 4.60
N LYS A 15 -11.40 22.86 4.00
CA LYS A 15 -10.86 22.12 2.86
C LYS A 15 -9.36 22.03 3.03
N SER A 16 -8.84 20.82 3.23
CA SER A 16 -7.40 20.59 3.30
C SER A 16 -6.73 21.03 2.00
N SER A 17 -5.66 21.82 2.12
CA SER A 17 -4.81 22.23 1.01
C SER A 17 -3.35 21.99 1.36
N VAL A 18 -2.51 21.70 0.37
CA VAL A 18 -1.08 21.46 0.62
C VAL A 18 -0.41 22.71 1.19
N ALA A 19 -0.80 23.91 0.74
CA ALA A 19 -0.29 25.18 1.23
C ALA A 19 -0.52 25.40 2.74
N GLN A 20 -1.59 24.83 3.30
CA GLN A 20 -1.87 24.92 4.74
C GLN A 20 -1.11 23.86 5.55
N ILE A 21 -0.88 22.68 4.98
CA ILE A 21 -0.30 21.54 5.70
C ILE A 21 1.23 21.57 5.66
N LEU A 22 1.81 21.94 4.51
CA LEU A 22 3.24 21.89 4.28
C LEU A 22 4.06 22.70 5.32
N PRO A 23 3.68 23.94 5.68
CA PRO A 23 4.43 24.72 6.68
C PRO A 23 4.32 24.15 8.10
N VAL A 24 3.23 23.45 8.39
CA VAL A 24 2.97 22.86 9.72
C VAL A 24 3.84 21.62 9.96
N PHE A 25 4.27 20.97 8.88
CA PHE A 25 4.93 19.68 8.95
C PHE A 25 6.27 19.71 9.73
N PRO A 26 7.20 20.64 9.44
CA PRO A 26 8.45 20.77 10.21
C PRO A 26 8.20 21.22 11.65
N GLU A 27 7.17 22.03 11.91
CA GLU A 27 6.81 22.48 13.27
C GLU A 27 6.41 21.28 14.14
N VAL A 28 5.54 20.41 13.63
CA VAL A 28 5.10 19.21 14.37
C VAL A 28 6.27 18.28 14.65
N ILE A 29 7.16 18.09 13.67
CA ILE A 29 8.36 17.26 13.87
C ILE A 29 9.23 17.86 14.96
N LYS A 30 9.49 19.17 14.90
CA LYS A 30 10.27 19.90 15.91
C LYS A 30 9.68 19.76 17.30
N ASP A 31 8.36 19.92 17.42
CA ASP A 31 7.66 19.85 18.71
C ASP A 31 7.76 18.44 19.30
N ILE A 32 7.56 17.39 18.49
CA ILE A 32 7.67 15.99 18.96
C ILE A 32 9.10 15.66 19.39
N GLU A 33 10.09 16.02 18.59
CA GLU A 33 11.49 15.68 18.89
C GLU A 33 12.05 16.49 20.07
N SER A 34 11.43 17.63 20.43
CA SER A 34 11.77 18.36 21.66
C SER A 34 11.56 17.54 22.94
N TYR A 35 10.74 16.49 22.88
CA TYR A 35 10.53 15.53 23.97
C TYR A 35 11.50 14.33 23.93
N ASN A 36 12.63 14.47 23.22
CA ASN A 36 13.66 13.42 23.07
C ASN A 36 13.12 12.15 22.37
N LEU A 37 12.10 12.33 21.52
CA LEU A 37 11.60 11.33 20.59
C LEU A 37 12.27 11.51 19.23
N GLN A 38 12.34 10.44 18.43
CA GLN A 38 12.89 10.50 17.07
C GLN A 38 11.87 10.00 16.07
N ILE A 39 11.52 10.84 15.10
CA ILE A 39 10.61 10.49 14.02
C ILE A 39 11.42 9.88 12.88
N GLN A 40 11.09 8.65 12.51
CA GLN A 40 11.77 7.91 11.44
C GLN A 40 10.92 7.79 10.18
N VAL A 41 9.60 7.71 10.35
CA VAL A 41 8.67 7.34 9.28
C VAL A 41 7.42 8.20 9.37
N ILE A 42 6.90 8.60 8.21
CA ILE A 42 5.59 9.23 8.05
C ILE A 42 4.73 8.30 7.22
N CYS A 43 3.57 7.95 7.77
CA CYS A 43 2.55 7.19 7.06
C CYS A 43 1.40 8.10 6.67
N ILE A 44 1.08 8.15 5.38
CA ILE A 44 -0.03 8.93 4.82
C ILE A 44 -0.97 8.03 4.01
N ASP A 45 -2.20 8.46 3.80
CA ASP A 45 -3.09 7.76 2.86
C ASP A 45 -2.68 8.04 1.40
N ASN A 46 -3.21 7.25 0.46
CA ASN A 46 -3.00 7.43 -0.97
C ASN A 46 -4.04 8.38 -1.61
N TYR A 47 -4.34 9.50 -0.95
CA TYR A 47 -5.20 10.55 -1.51
C TYR A 47 -4.36 11.55 -2.34
N PRO A 48 -4.85 12.07 -3.50
CA PRO A 48 -4.04 12.93 -4.38
C PRO A 48 -3.41 14.14 -3.70
N LEU A 49 -4.07 14.74 -2.70
CA LEU A 49 -3.49 15.84 -1.94
C LEU A 49 -2.26 15.39 -1.12
N ASN A 50 -2.31 14.20 -0.53
CA ASN A 50 -1.23 13.66 0.29
C ASN A 50 -0.06 13.17 -0.59
N VAL A 51 -0.36 12.66 -1.79
CA VAL A 51 0.67 12.38 -2.81
C VAL A 51 1.40 13.66 -3.21
N ASN A 52 0.65 14.74 -3.47
CA ASN A 52 1.22 16.05 -3.79
C ASN A 52 2.04 16.61 -2.61
N LEU A 53 1.54 16.47 -1.38
CA LEU A 53 2.30 16.84 -0.18
C LEU A 53 3.64 16.10 -0.10
N SER A 54 3.67 14.78 -0.33
CA SER A 54 4.92 14.00 -0.33
C SER A 54 5.89 14.44 -1.42
N GLN A 55 5.39 14.77 -2.61
CA GLN A 55 6.21 15.33 -3.68
C GLN A 55 6.83 16.66 -3.24
N LEU A 56 6.06 17.56 -2.64
CA LEU A 56 6.54 18.86 -2.19
C LEU A 56 7.45 18.81 -0.96
N LEU A 57 7.40 17.73 -0.18
CA LEU A 57 8.38 17.46 0.88
C LEU A 57 9.73 16.98 0.30
N SER A 58 9.76 16.45 -0.91
CA SER A 58 10.99 16.03 -1.58
C SER A 58 11.76 17.23 -2.16
N PRO A 59 13.10 17.25 -2.03
CA PRO A 59 13.93 18.25 -2.69
C PRO A 59 13.78 18.29 -4.22
N THR A 60 13.44 17.15 -4.84
CA THR A 60 13.31 17.05 -6.30
C THR A 60 11.89 17.31 -6.79
N SER A 61 10.94 17.57 -5.89
CA SER A 61 9.51 17.65 -6.20
C SER A 61 8.93 16.38 -6.83
N ASN A 62 9.62 15.25 -6.71
CA ASN A 62 9.15 13.95 -7.15
C ASN A 62 8.72 13.09 -5.97
N LEU A 63 7.99 12.01 -6.27
CA LEU A 63 7.60 11.07 -5.24
C LEU A 63 8.81 10.22 -4.86
N GLU A 64 9.41 10.53 -3.71
CA GLU A 64 10.54 9.81 -3.14
C GLU A 64 10.12 9.00 -1.92
N THR A 65 10.76 7.85 -1.71
CA THR A 65 10.52 6.98 -0.55
C THR A 65 11.22 7.49 0.73
N CYS A 66 12.14 8.43 0.57
CA CYS A 66 12.93 9.00 1.66
C CYS A 66 13.31 10.44 1.30
N VAL A 67 13.19 11.34 2.28
CA VAL A 67 13.60 12.75 2.17
C VAL A 67 14.55 13.12 3.30
N PRO A 68 15.35 14.19 3.19
CA PRO A 68 16.17 14.67 4.30
C PRO A 68 15.30 15.08 5.50
N HIS A 69 15.69 14.69 6.71
CA HIS A 69 14.94 15.06 7.91
C HIS A 69 15.05 16.58 8.17
N PRO A 70 13.94 17.28 8.50
CA PRO A 70 13.92 18.75 8.57
C PRO A 70 14.78 19.34 9.69
N LEU A 71 15.12 18.55 10.73
CA LEU A 71 16.00 18.97 11.82
C LEU A 71 17.45 18.53 11.66
N ASP A 72 17.71 17.55 10.78
CA ASP A 72 19.03 16.96 10.57
C ASP A 72 19.09 16.38 9.15
N THR A 73 19.71 17.10 8.23
CA THR A 73 19.73 16.70 6.81
C THR A 73 20.53 15.42 6.54
N CYS A 74 21.36 14.96 7.50
CA CYS A 74 22.05 13.68 7.39
C CYS A 74 21.16 12.49 7.74
N ARG A 75 20.01 12.73 8.37
CA ARG A 75 19.10 11.67 8.79
C ARG A 75 18.00 11.45 7.75
N PRO A 76 17.74 10.20 7.33
CA PRO A 76 16.63 9.89 6.44
C PRO A 76 15.30 9.99 7.17
N LEU A 77 14.30 10.55 6.48
CA LEU A 77 12.90 10.53 6.89
C LEU A 77 12.09 9.77 5.83
N TYR A 78 11.59 8.60 6.18
CA TYR A 78 10.90 7.73 5.23
C TYR A 78 9.44 8.13 5.06
N LEU A 79 9.00 8.19 3.80
CA LEU A 79 7.62 8.47 3.43
C LEU A 79 6.98 7.18 2.95
N ILE A 80 5.92 6.73 3.63
CA ILE A 80 5.19 5.52 3.28
C ILE A 80 3.70 5.82 3.12
N PHE A 81 3.08 5.07 2.22
CA PHE A 81 1.63 5.04 2.09
C PHE A 81 1.04 3.91 2.91
N ASP A 82 -0.15 4.13 3.47
CA ASP A 82 -0.91 3.05 4.09
C ASP A 82 -1.29 2.02 3.02
N PHE A 83 -0.68 0.84 3.15
CA PHE A 83 -0.83 -0.25 2.22
C PHE A 83 -2.28 -0.78 2.15
N VAL A 84 -3.08 -0.59 3.19
CA VAL A 84 -4.51 -0.90 3.18
C VAL A 84 -5.25 -0.11 2.10
N HIS A 85 -4.87 1.15 1.91
CA HIS A 85 -5.46 2.00 0.87
C HIS A 85 -4.98 1.57 -0.52
N ILE A 86 -3.73 1.13 -0.65
CA ILE A 86 -3.20 0.60 -1.90
C ILE A 86 -4.00 -0.63 -2.34
N ILE A 87 -4.25 -1.60 -1.45
CA ILE A 87 -5.03 -2.79 -1.80
C ILE A 87 -6.45 -2.44 -2.25
N LYS A 88 -7.12 -1.51 -1.57
CA LYS A 88 -8.43 -1.04 -2.00
C LYS A 88 -8.37 -0.45 -3.41
N THR A 89 -7.38 0.38 -3.69
CA THR A 89 -7.16 0.96 -5.03
C THR A 89 -6.92 -0.11 -6.08
N VAL A 90 -6.07 -1.09 -5.80
CA VAL A 90 -5.82 -2.23 -6.72
C VAL A 90 -7.11 -2.96 -7.03
N ARG A 91 -7.91 -3.35 -6.02
CA ARG A 91 -9.21 -3.99 -6.24
C ARG A 91 -10.14 -3.09 -7.06
N ASN A 92 -10.25 -1.81 -6.71
CA ASN A 92 -11.19 -0.90 -7.35
C ASN A 92 -10.85 -0.66 -8.81
N ASN A 93 -9.57 -0.50 -9.14
CA ASN A 93 -9.12 -0.40 -10.53
C ASN A 93 -9.40 -1.72 -11.27
N TRP A 94 -9.16 -2.85 -10.59
CA TRP A 94 -9.39 -4.17 -11.15
C TRP A 94 -10.88 -4.48 -11.41
N ILE A 95 -11.81 -3.98 -10.58
CA ILE A 95 -13.26 -4.16 -10.79
C ILE A 95 -13.80 -3.18 -11.85
N ASN A 96 -13.38 -1.93 -11.80
CA ASN A 96 -13.98 -0.88 -12.63
C ASN A 96 -13.48 -0.86 -14.08
N GLN A 97 -12.47 -1.68 -14.42
CA GLN A 97 -11.88 -1.92 -15.76
C GLN A 97 -12.32 -0.94 -16.86
N ILE A 98 -11.93 0.33 -16.71
CA ILE A 98 -12.40 1.37 -17.63
C ILE A 98 -11.68 1.23 -18.98
N ASP A 99 -10.48 0.63 -18.98
CA ASP A 99 -9.71 0.31 -20.18
C ASP A 99 -9.43 -1.21 -20.29
N SER A 100 -9.33 -1.69 -21.53
CA SER A 100 -8.95 -3.07 -21.88
C SER A 100 -7.44 -3.28 -22.02
N ASN A 101 -6.65 -2.21 -21.95
CA ASN A 101 -5.24 -2.23 -22.34
C ASN A 101 -4.31 -2.37 -21.13
N HIS A 102 -4.76 -2.01 -19.93
CA HIS A 102 -3.93 -1.91 -18.72
C HIS A 102 -4.61 -2.47 -17.47
N THR A 103 -5.57 -3.38 -17.64
CA THR A 103 -6.30 -4.02 -16.55
C THR A 103 -6.09 -5.54 -16.60
N PHE A 104 -5.87 -6.16 -15.44
CA PHE A 104 -5.96 -7.61 -15.34
C PHE A 104 -7.40 -8.03 -15.61
N ASN A 105 -7.67 -9.03 -16.45
CA ASN A 105 -9.05 -9.47 -16.68
C ASN A 105 -9.66 -10.02 -15.38
N CYS A 106 -10.70 -9.37 -14.87
CA CYS A 106 -11.52 -9.86 -13.76
C CYS A 106 -12.56 -10.78 -14.38
N PRO A 107 -12.58 -12.08 -14.08
CA PRO A 107 -13.54 -12.98 -14.71
C PRO A 107 -14.94 -12.60 -14.23
N SER A 108 -15.92 -12.61 -15.14
CA SER A 108 -17.30 -12.24 -14.84
C SER A 108 -17.99 -13.31 -14.00
N PHE A 109 -17.64 -13.40 -12.71
CA PHE A 109 -18.24 -14.36 -11.79
C PHE A 109 -19.59 -13.87 -11.23
N VAL A 110 -19.92 -12.59 -11.39
CA VAL A 110 -21.20 -11.96 -11.03
C VAL A 110 -21.45 -10.84 -12.04
N SER A 111 -22.71 -10.58 -12.41
CA SER A 111 -23.06 -9.36 -13.14
C SER A 111 -22.50 -8.15 -12.37
N CYS A 112 -21.42 -7.54 -12.88
CA CYS A 112 -20.78 -6.35 -12.34
C CYS A 112 -21.70 -5.13 -12.48
N GLU A 113 -22.87 -5.17 -11.85
CA GLU A 113 -23.65 -3.97 -11.61
C GLU A 113 -22.98 -3.25 -10.44
N TYR A 114 -22.12 -2.28 -10.79
CA TYR A 114 -21.63 -1.18 -9.96
C TYR A 114 -21.57 -1.45 -8.45
N THR A 115 -20.42 -1.91 -7.95
CA THR A 115 -20.15 -1.89 -6.49
C THR A 115 -20.51 -0.51 -5.93
N LEU A 116 -21.40 -0.49 -4.94
CA LEU A 116 -21.87 0.76 -4.36
C LEU A 116 -20.68 1.50 -3.73
N LYS A 117 -20.66 2.84 -3.79
CA LYS A 117 -19.59 3.68 -3.20
C LYS A 117 -19.16 3.28 -1.76
N PRO A 118 -20.05 2.83 -0.86
CA PRO A 118 -19.65 2.35 0.47
C PRO A 118 -18.81 1.06 0.43
N GLU A 119 -19.10 0.15 -0.49
CA GLU A 119 -18.40 -1.14 -0.64
C GLU A 119 -16.99 -0.94 -1.21
N ILE A 120 -16.84 0.07 -2.05
CA ILE A 120 -15.55 0.53 -2.60
C ILE A 120 -14.58 0.97 -1.50
N GLN A 121 -15.07 1.48 -0.38
CA GLN A 121 -14.23 1.88 0.76
C GLN A 121 -13.97 0.76 1.77
N ASN A 122 -14.70 -0.36 1.68
CA ASN A 122 -14.60 -1.46 2.64
C ASN A 122 -13.35 -2.32 2.38
N VAL A 123 -12.41 -2.25 3.33
CA VAL A 123 -11.15 -3.01 3.31
C VAL A 123 -11.41 -4.51 3.36
N ASN A 124 -12.36 -4.98 4.18
CA ASN A 124 -12.62 -6.41 4.31
C ASN A 124 -13.10 -7.03 3.00
N LEU A 125 -13.85 -6.29 2.18
CA LEU A 125 -14.22 -6.75 0.85
C LEU A 125 -13.00 -6.89 -0.06
N ALA A 126 -12.03 -5.97 0.02
CA ALA A 126 -10.79 -6.08 -0.75
C ALA A 126 -9.91 -7.24 -0.29
N LEU A 127 -9.83 -7.47 1.03
CA LEU A 127 -9.10 -8.60 1.56
C LEU A 127 -9.74 -9.95 1.19
N ARG A 128 -11.07 -10.02 1.03
CA ARG A 128 -11.75 -11.23 0.52
C ARG A 128 -11.43 -11.51 -0.95
N THR A 129 -11.22 -10.46 -1.75
CA THR A 129 -10.76 -10.61 -3.14
C THR A 129 -9.35 -11.20 -3.18
N PHE A 130 -8.45 -10.68 -2.35
CA PHE A 130 -7.07 -11.13 -2.23
C PHE A 130 -6.89 -12.03 -1.01
N ASP A 131 -7.51 -13.21 -1.07
CA ASP A 131 -7.43 -14.25 -0.04
C ASP A 131 -6.84 -15.56 -0.58
N ASP A 132 -6.20 -16.34 0.30
CA ASP A 132 -5.61 -17.63 -0.04
C ASP A 132 -6.66 -18.62 -0.58
N SER A 133 -7.88 -18.62 -0.01
CA SER A 133 -8.96 -19.49 -0.46
C SER A 133 -9.43 -19.11 -1.86
N THR A 134 -9.55 -17.81 -2.15
CA THR A 134 -9.87 -17.29 -3.47
C THR A 134 -8.80 -17.66 -4.49
N SER A 135 -7.51 -17.44 -4.15
CA SER A 135 -6.39 -17.81 -5.01
C SER A 135 -6.37 -19.31 -5.31
N THR A 136 -6.55 -20.15 -4.28
CA THR A 136 -6.59 -21.62 -4.44
C THR A 136 -7.75 -22.06 -5.32
N ALA A 137 -8.94 -21.50 -5.11
CA ALA A 137 -10.12 -21.81 -5.92
C ALA A 137 -9.90 -21.43 -7.40
N LEU A 138 -9.28 -20.28 -7.67
CA LEU A 138 -8.93 -19.85 -9.02
C LEU A 138 -7.90 -20.79 -9.67
N THR A 139 -6.88 -21.23 -8.94
CA THR A 139 -5.89 -22.20 -9.45
C THR A 139 -6.54 -23.53 -9.80
N VAL A 140 -7.41 -24.06 -8.94
CA VAL A 140 -8.16 -25.30 -9.21
C VAL A 140 -9.07 -25.12 -10.42
N HIS A 141 -9.78 -24.01 -10.51
CA HIS A 141 -10.64 -23.70 -11.66
C HIS A 141 -9.83 -23.62 -12.97
N ALA A 142 -8.68 -22.94 -12.94
CA ALA A 142 -7.79 -22.82 -14.09
C ALA A 142 -7.26 -24.18 -14.56
N SER A 143 -6.88 -25.05 -13.62
CA SER A 143 -6.43 -26.42 -13.96
C SER A 143 -7.51 -27.27 -14.62
N LYS A 144 -8.79 -27.02 -14.29
CA LYS A 144 -9.93 -27.81 -14.75
C LYS A 144 -10.53 -27.29 -16.05
N TYR A 145 -10.53 -25.97 -16.25
CA TYR A 145 -11.23 -25.32 -17.36
C TYR A 145 -10.33 -24.50 -18.29
N GLY A 146 -9.04 -24.37 -17.98
CA GLY A 146 -8.05 -23.71 -18.84
C GLY A 146 -8.16 -22.18 -18.93
N GLN A 147 -8.98 -21.56 -18.08
CA GLN A 147 -9.22 -20.11 -18.04
C GLN A 147 -8.67 -19.53 -16.73
N VAL A 148 -8.41 -18.22 -16.65
CA VAL A 148 -8.11 -17.48 -15.40
C VAL A 148 -6.78 -17.80 -14.66
N SER A 149 -5.82 -18.49 -15.30
CA SER A 149 -4.51 -18.79 -14.68
C SER A 149 -3.74 -17.52 -14.26
N GLU A 150 -3.72 -16.50 -15.12
CA GLU A 150 -3.07 -15.21 -14.84
C GLU A 150 -3.75 -14.48 -13.68
N THR A 151 -5.09 -14.54 -13.59
CA THR A 151 -5.87 -14.00 -12.48
C THR A 151 -5.50 -14.68 -11.16
N ALA A 152 -5.31 -16.00 -11.16
CA ALA A 152 -4.89 -16.75 -9.98
C ALA A 152 -3.48 -16.32 -9.53
N GLN A 153 -2.55 -16.16 -10.48
CA GLN A 153 -1.19 -15.68 -10.23
C GLN A 153 -1.17 -14.26 -9.66
N PHE A 154 -1.91 -13.34 -10.26
CA PHE A 154 -2.03 -11.97 -9.79
C PHE A 154 -2.64 -11.89 -8.38
N THR A 155 -3.72 -12.63 -8.14
CA THR A 155 -4.36 -12.70 -6.81
C THR A 155 -3.36 -13.21 -5.78
N SER A 156 -2.62 -14.28 -6.09
CA SER A 156 -1.58 -14.84 -5.21
C SER A 156 -0.46 -13.84 -4.92
N LEU A 157 -0.01 -13.10 -5.95
CA LEU A 157 1.01 -12.06 -5.82
C LEU A 157 0.59 -11.01 -4.78
N ILE A 158 -0.61 -10.44 -4.95
CA ILE A 158 -1.14 -9.41 -4.03
C ILE A 158 -1.36 -9.99 -2.62
N CYS A 159 -1.82 -11.24 -2.49
CA CYS A 159 -1.93 -11.92 -1.20
C CYS A 159 -0.61 -12.00 -0.46
N LYS A 160 0.46 -12.44 -1.15
CA LYS A 160 1.82 -12.55 -0.57
C LYS A 160 2.33 -11.20 -0.11
N VAL A 161 2.21 -10.18 -0.96
CA VAL A 161 2.60 -8.80 -0.60
C VAL A 161 1.82 -8.35 0.63
N TRP A 162 0.51 -8.52 0.68
CA TRP A 162 -0.31 -8.17 1.85
C TRP A 162 0.13 -8.86 3.14
N LYS A 163 0.43 -10.16 3.10
CA LYS A 163 0.90 -10.92 4.27
C LYS A 163 2.17 -10.31 4.86
N ILE A 164 3.12 -9.93 4.00
CA ILE A 164 4.39 -9.32 4.38
C ILE A 164 4.18 -7.92 4.98
N PHE A 165 3.35 -7.08 4.36
CA PHE A 165 3.12 -5.72 4.86
C PHE A 165 2.21 -5.67 6.11
N ASN A 166 1.37 -6.68 6.34
CA ASN A 166 0.40 -6.72 7.44
C ASN A 166 0.87 -7.56 8.64
N ILE A 167 2.15 -7.46 9.00
CA ILE A 167 2.71 -8.05 10.22
C ILE A 167 2.44 -7.10 11.39
N ASN A 168 1.25 -7.20 11.98
CA ASN A 168 0.76 -6.22 12.95
C ASN A 168 0.66 -6.74 14.40
N ARG A 169 0.95 -8.03 14.62
CA ARG A 169 0.85 -8.68 15.94
C ARG A 169 1.98 -9.69 16.12
N PRO A 170 2.54 -9.81 17.35
CA PRO A 170 3.46 -10.89 17.67
C PRO A 170 2.83 -12.26 17.42
N ASN A 171 3.64 -13.23 16.97
CA ASN A 171 3.26 -14.64 16.79
C ASN A 171 2.06 -14.86 15.84
N LYS A 172 1.80 -13.90 14.93
CA LYS A 172 0.75 -14.02 13.92
C LYS A 172 1.04 -15.19 12.99
N ASP A 173 2.30 -15.33 12.61
CA ASP A 173 2.89 -16.46 11.89
C ASP A 173 2.61 -17.80 12.56
N ILE A 174 2.89 -17.94 13.86
CA ILE A 174 2.64 -19.19 14.60
C ILE A 174 1.14 -19.50 14.66
N ARG A 175 0.31 -18.50 14.98
CA ARG A 175 -1.14 -18.70 15.13
C ARG A 175 -1.82 -19.08 13.81
N LEU A 176 -1.38 -18.48 12.70
CA LEU A 176 -1.96 -18.71 11.38
C LEU A 176 -1.21 -19.78 10.57
N ASN A 177 -0.10 -20.31 11.10
CA ASN A 177 0.83 -21.17 10.39
C ASN A 177 1.27 -20.57 9.04
N ASP A 178 1.65 -19.29 9.06
CA ASP A 178 1.98 -18.49 7.87
C ASP A 178 3.35 -17.80 8.03
N GLU A 179 4.39 -18.41 7.47
CA GLU A 179 5.78 -17.92 7.54
C GLU A 179 5.94 -16.52 6.93
N LEU A 180 5.12 -16.17 5.92
CA LEU A 180 5.14 -14.84 5.32
C LEU A 180 4.69 -13.73 6.29
N SER A 181 3.99 -14.09 7.37
CA SER A 181 3.55 -13.19 8.43
C SER A 181 4.55 -13.10 9.61
N MET A 182 5.75 -13.69 9.51
CA MET A 182 6.78 -13.59 10.54
C MET A 182 7.35 -12.17 10.64
N PRO A 183 7.78 -11.68 11.82
CA PRO A 183 8.50 -10.41 11.92
C PRO A 183 9.67 -10.30 10.94
N LEU A 184 9.77 -9.18 10.23
CA LEU A 184 10.85 -8.95 9.27
C LEU A 184 12.20 -8.81 9.98
N GLN A 185 13.23 -9.43 9.41
CA GLN A 185 14.62 -9.32 9.85
C GLN A 185 15.46 -8.60 8.80
N SER A 186 16.68 -8.18 9.15
CA SER A 186 17.52 -7.41 8.21
C SER A 186 18.01 -8.23 7.00
N ASN A 187 18.11 -9.55 7.14
CA ASN A 187 18.57 -10.50 6.12
C ASN A 187 17.42 -11.36 5.56
N ASP A 188 16.21 -10.80 5.53
CA ASP A 188 15.00 -11.55 5.19
C ASP A 188 14.89 -11.81 3.69
N ILE A 189 14.72 -13.07 3.31
CA ILE A 189 14.54 -13.51 1.91
C ILE A 189 13.33 -12.86 1.24
N ARG A 190 12.32 -12.45 2.03
CA ARG A 190 11.12 -11.77 1.51
C ARG A 190 11.46 -10.43 0.86
N PHE A 191 12.60 -9.82 1.18
CA PHE A 191 13.07 -8.63 0.48
C PHE A 191 13.43 -8.90 -0.98
N GLU A 192 13.92 -10.10 -1.33
CA GLU A 192 14.16 -10.49 -2.72
C GLU A 192 12.84 -10.57 -3.49
N PHE A 193 11.83 -11.23 -2.90
CA PHE A 193 10.49 -11.26 -3.47
C PHE A 193 9.91 -9.85 -3.68
N LEU A 194 10.02 -8.96 -2.69
CA LEU A 194 9.57 -7.58 -2.82
C LEU A 194 10.36 -6.82 -3.89
N SER A 195 11.66 -7.06 -4.03
CA SER A 195 12.47 -6.49 -5.10
C SER A 195 11.99 -6.97 -6.48
N ASP A 196 11.62 -8.24 -6.62
CA ASP A 196 11.08 -8.77 -7.87
C ASP A 196 9.70 -8.19 -8.20
N VAL A 197 8.86 -7.94 -7.18
CA VAL A 197 7.60 -7.20 -7.35
C VAL A 197 7.87 -5.80 -7.89
N VAL A 198 8.88 -5.09 -7.37
CA VAL A 198 9.25 -3.75 -7.87
C VAL A 198 9.69 -3.81 -9.33
N LYS A 199 10.55 -4.77 -9.71
CA LYS A 199 10.98 -4.95 -11.11
C LYS A 199 9.79 -5.19 -12.03
N LEU A 200 8.86 -6.06 -11.62
CA LEU A 200 7.62 -6.31 -12.37
C LEU A 200 6.81 -5.03 -12.59
N LEU A 201 6.69 -4.19 -11.55
CA LEU A 201 5.97 -2.91 -11.64
C LEU A 201 6.69 -1.91 -12.55
N ASP A 202 8.01 -1.86 -12.52
CA ASP A 202 8.82 -1.00 -13.40
C ASP A 202 8.68 -1.43 -14.86
N GLU A 203 8.80 -2.74 -15.14
CA GLU A 203 8.56 -3.31 -16.47
C GLU A 203 7.15 -2.97 -16.95
N TRP A 204 6.13 -3.17 -16.10
CA TRP A 204 4.75 -2.86 -16.45
C TRP A 204 4.56 -1.37 -16.76
N LYS A 205 5.15 -0.47 -15.97
CA LYS A 205 5.12 0.98 -16.23
C LYS A 205 5.73 1.33 -17.59
N THR A 206 6.82 0.69 -17.99
CA THR A 206 7.44 0.94 -19.30
C THR A 206 6.58 0.46 -20.48
N LEU A 207 5.83 -0.63 -20.30
CA LEU A 207 4.86 -1.10 -21.31
C LEU A 207 3.72 -0.10 -21.50
N SER A 208 3.27 0.54 -20.42
CA SER A 208 2.22 1.56 -20.46
C SER A 208 2.65 2.90 -21.08
N GLN A 209 3.96 3.17 -21.21
CA GLN A 209 4.48 4.43 -21.79
C GLN A 209 4.73 4.35 -23.30
N LYS A 210 4.61 3.17 -23.92
CA LYS A 210 4.87 2.95 -25.36
C LYS A 210 3.63 3.14 -26.25
N HIS A 211 2.53 3.66 -25.70
CA HIS A 211 1.28 3.97 -26.38
C HIS A 211 0.84 5.40 -26.07
#